data_AF-A0A3C0ZVP0-F1
#
_entry.id   AF-A0A3C0ZVP0-F1
#
_cell.length_a   1.000
_cell.length_b   1.000
_cell.length_c   1.000
_cell.angle_alpha   90.00
_cell.angle_beta   90.00
_cell.angle_gamma   90.00
#
_symmetry.space_group_name_H-M   'P 1'
#
loop_
_entity.id
_entity.type
_entity.pdbx_description
1 polymer ?
#
loop_
_entity_poly.entity_id
_entity_poly.type
_entity_poly.pdbx_seq_one_letter_code
_entity_poly.pdbx_strand_id
1 'polypeptide(L)'
;MLTAKKLGYSVYEFKRIVRALRRKIGVIETLMSAGRWEEIRYPEVPSRAMMIYRKAFLRHDGERYGQFINRAAAGEEKIHADTLYPYDIVEKVMPRYPGFRVSSAAVIEDPALEAQWRQLPDYVEPGTNALVIADTSGSMSGRPLASSVGLAVYFAERNHGAYHNMFMSFSGTSRIQMLRGETLAQKINSINMSDWENNTNLQAAFKHVLR
;
A
#
# COMPACT_ATOMS: atom_id res chain seq x y z
N MET A 1 20.47 4.88 -22.51
CA MET A 1 21.46 5.54 -23.39
C MET A 1 21.11 7.00 -23.68
N LEU A 2 19.82 7.35 -23.83
CA LEU A 2 19.36 8.73 -24.06
C LEU A 2 19.87 9.74 -23.01
N THR A 3 19.88 9.39 -21.72
CA THR A 3 20.30 10.30 -20.64
C THR A 3 21.78 10.66 -20.69
N ALA A 4 22.67 9.68 -20.93
CA ALA A 4 24.11 9.91 -20.99
C ALA A 4 24.47 10.86 -22.15
N LYS A 5 23.88 10.62 -23.32
CA LYS A 5 24.10 11.45 -24.53
C LYS A 5 23.54 12.87 -24.37
N LYS A 6 22.39 13.03 -23.70
CA LYS A 6 21.80 14.35 -23.38
C LYS A 6 22.65 15.15 -22.37
N LEU A 7 23.39 14.48 -21.49
CA LEU A 7 24.28 15.11 -20.52
C LEU A 7 25.72 15.30 -21.04
N GLY A 8 25.98 14.98 -22.31
CA GLY A 8 27.32 15.14 -22.91
C GLY A 8 28.36 14.11 -22.46
N TYR A 9 27.97 13.05 -21.76
CA TYR A 9 28.89 12.01 -21.28
C TYR A 9 28.92 10.79 -22.21
N SER A 10 30.08 10.16 -22.31
CA SER A 10 30.17 8.80 -22.84
C SER A 10 29.39 7.83 -21.94
N VAL A 11 28.88 6.73 -22.51
CA VAL A 11 28.14 5.71 -21.72
C VAL A 11 29.02 5.13 -20.60
N TYR A 12 30.33 5.00 -20.84
CA TYR A 12 31.30 4.50 -19.87
C TYR A 12 31.46 5.45 -18.68
N GLU A 13 31.71 6.73 -18.93
CA GLU A 13 31.88 7.74 -17.87
C GLU A 13 30.60 7.95 -17.08
N PHE A 14 29.45 8.01 -17.77
CA PHE A 14 28.15 8.14 -17.11
C PHE A 14 27.90 7.00 -16.12
N LYS A 15 28.21 5.75 -16.49
CA LYS A 15 28.10 4.60 -15.58
C LYS A 15 29.03 4.73 -14.37
N ARG A 16 30.25 5.25 -14.53
CA ARG A 16 31.19 5.48 -13.42
C ARG A 16 30.69 6.56 -12.46
N ILE A 17 30.18 7.67 -12.99
CA ILE A 17 29.60 8.76 -12.19
C ILE A 17 28.41 8.23 -11.39
N VAL A 18 27.45 7.56 -12.04
CA VAL A 18 26.28 6.99 -11.36
C VAL A 18 26.69 5.99 -10.29
N ARG A 19 27.70 5.13 -10.53
CA ARG A 19 28.21 4.19 -9.54
C ARG A 19 28.84 4.91 -8.33
N ALA A 20 29.61 5.98 -8.57
CA ALA A 20 30.20 6.79 -7.51
C ALA A 20 29.12 7.50 -6.67
N LEU A 21 28.10 8.06 -7.32
CA LEU A 21 26.96 8.70 -6.66
C LEU A 21 26.17 7.70 -5.82
N ARG A 22 25.84 6.51 -6.36
CA ARG A 22 25.14 5.45 -5.60
C ARG A 22 25.93 5.00 -4.38
N ARG A 23 27.25 4.95 -4.47
CA ARG A 23 28.12 4.64 -3.32
C ARG A 23 28.08 5.74 -2.26
N LYS A 24 28.10 7.01 -2.67
CA LYS A 24 27.97 8.15 -1.75
C LYS A 24 26.59 8.23 -1.07
N ILE A 25 25.53 7.93 -1.82
CA ILE A 25 24.14 7.93 -1.32
C ILE A 25 23.88 6.74 -0.40
N GLY A 26 24.65 5.65 -0.50
CA GLY A 26 24.45 4.46 0.32
C GLY A 26 23.22 3.66 -0.10
N VAL A 27 23.01 3.51 -1.41
CA VAL A 27 21.83 2.81 -1.95
C VAL A 27 21.83 1.33 -1.53
N ILE A 28 20.75 0.87 -0.89
CA ILE A 28 20.64 -0.44 -0.26
C ILE A 28 20.84 -1.60 -1.23
N GLU A 29 20.45 -1.43 -2.50
CA GLU A 29 20.59 -2.43 -3.55
C GLU A 29 22.06 -2.80 -3.78
N THR A 30 22.98 -1.89 -3.45
CA THR A 30 24.43 -2.17 -3.49
C THR A 30 24.83 -3.19 -2.43
N LEU A 31 24.31 -3.06 -1.20
CA LEU A 31 24.55 -4.01 -0.11
C LEU A 31 23.88 -5.35 -0.40
N MET A 32 22.61 -5.32 -0.81
CA MET A 32 21.85 -6.53 -1.18
C MET A 32 22.53 -7.33 -2.29
N SER A 33 23.01 -6.65 -3.35
CA SER A 33 23.69 -7.31 -4.47
C SER A 33 25.08 -7.84 -4.11
N ALA A 34 25.72 -7.27 -3.08
CA ALA A 34 27.00 -7.74 -2.55
C ALA A 34 26.83 -8.84 -1.48
N GLY A 35 25.60 -9.22 -1.15
CA GLY A 35 25.31 -10.20 -0.09
C GLY A 35 25.56 -9.69 1.34
N ARG A 36 25.75 -8.38 1.52
CA ARG A 36 26.08 -7.73 2.79
C ARG A 36 24.81 -7.30 3.52
N TRP A 37 23.98 -8.27 3.91
CA TRP A 37 22.67 -8.02 4.53
C TRP A 37 22.81 -7.54 5.98
N GLU A 38 23.84 -8.01 6.67
CA GLU A 38 24.23 -7.63 8.03
C GLU A 38 24.48 -6.11 8.17
N GLU A 39 24.89 -5.45 7.10
CA GLU A 39 25.17 -4.01 7.08
C GLU A 39 23.94 -3.15 6.82
N ILE A 40 22.81 -3.75 6.47
CA ILE A 40 21.56 -3.01 6.22
C ILE A 40 21.05 -2.45 7.56
N ARG A 41 20.78 -1.16 7.56
CA ARG A 41 20.18 -0.42 8.68
C ARG A 41 18.72 -0.15 8.37
N TYR A 42 17.83 -1.01 8.86
CA TYR A 42 16.39 -0.93 8.54
C TYR A 42 15.72 0.44 8.80
N PRO A 43 16.02 1.18 9.89
CA PRO A 43 15.45 2.51 10.09
C PRO A 43 15.80 3.53 8.98
N GLU A 44 16.96 3.36 8.33
CA GLU A 44 17.43 4.23 7.25
C GLU A 44 16.88 3.82 5.88
N VAL A 45 16.22 2.65 5.79
CA VAL A 45 15.67 2.13 4.53
C VAL A 45 14.42 2.93 4.14
N PRO A 46 14.38 3.54 2.93
CA PRO A 46 13.18 4.23 2.46
C PRO A 46 11.98 3.28 2.36
N SER A 47 10.78 3.72 2.72
CA SER A 47 9.60 2.84 2.80
C SER A 47 9.21 2.19 1.49
N ARG A 48 9.39 2.87 0.36
CA ARG A 48 9.19 2.26 -0.96
C ARG A 48 10.15 1.09 -1.20
N ALA A 49 11.41 1.23 -0.78
CA ALA A 49 12.38 0.16 -0.88
C ALA A 49 12.05 -0.97 0.11
N MET A 50 11.62 -0.62 1.33
CA MET A 50 11.09 -1.57 2.33
C MET A 50 9.99 -2.44 1.73
N MET A 51 8.99 -1.80 1.10
CA MET A 51 7.87 -2.47 0.47
C MET A 51 8.29 -3.39 -0.68
N ILE A 52 9.18 -2.93 -1.57
CA ILE A 52 9.62 -3.70 -2.74
C ILE A 52 10.45 -4.91 -2.32
N TYR A 53 11.37 -4.73 -1.37
CA TYR A 53 12.37 -5.73 -1.01
C TYR A 53 12.02 -6.57 0.23
N ARG A 54 10.85 -6.37 0.84
CA ARG A 54 10.38 -7.12 2.03
C ARG A 54 10.61 -8.63 1.98
N LYS A 55 10.31 -9.28 0.84
CA LYS A 55 10.52 -10.72 0.66
C LYS A 55 12.00 -11.11 0.65
N ALA A 56 12.85 -10.22 0.14
CA ALA A 56 14.29 -10.43 0.12
C ALA A 56 14.89 -10.24 1.51
N PHE A 57 14.47 -9.22 2.27
CA PHE A 57 14.88 -9.04 3.67
C PHE A 57 14.49 -10.24 4.52
N LEU A 58 13.25 -10.70 4.41
CA LEU A 58 12.79 -11.88 5.14
C LEU A 58 13.60 -13.14 4.82
N ARG A 59 14.00 -13.32 3.55
CA ARG A 59 14.77 -14.49 3.12
C ARG A 59 16.22 -14.48 3.57
N HIS A 60 16.85 -13.30 3.64
CA HIS A 60 18.30 -13.19 3.86
C HIS A 60 18.69 -12.68 5.25
N ASP A 61 17.80 -11.95 5.93
CA ASP A 61 18.03 -11.39 7.27
C ASP A 61 16.72 -11.35 8.08
N GLY A 62 15.98 -12.47 8.07
CA GLY A 62 14.62 -12.55 8.58
C GLY A 62 14.47 -12.25 10.06
N GLU A 63 15.47 -12.57 10.89
CA GLU A 63 15.42 -12.33 12.33
C GLU A 63 15.49 -10.83 12.66
N ARG A 64 16.54 -10.13 12.19
CA ARG A 64 16.69 -8.67 12.41
C ARG A 64 15.56 -7.89 11.75
N TYR A 65 15.18 -8.30 10.54
CA TYR A 65 14.06 -7.70 9.83
C TYR A 65 12.74 -7.89 10.58
N GLY A 66 12.44 -9.10 11.04
CA GLY A 66 11.22 -9.41 11.79
C GLY A 66 11.13 -8.63 13.09
N GLN A 67 12.23 -8.54 13.84
CA GLN A 67 12.30 -7.72 15.06
C GLN A 67 12.02 -6.25 14.76
N PHE A 68 12.66 -5.68 13.73
CA PHE A 68 12.44 -4.29 13.33
C PHE A 68 10.97 -4.04 12.95
N ILE A 69 10.38 -4.89 12.11
CA ILE A 69 9.00 -4.74 11.65
C ILE A 69 7.99 -4.90 12.79
N ASN A 70 8.19 -5.83 13.71
CA ASN A 70 7.30 -6.01 14.85
C ASN A 70 7.31 -4.78 15.77
N ARG A 71 8.49 -4.22 16.05
CA ARG A 71 8.62 -2.96 16.80
C ARG A 71 7.99 -1.79 16.06
N ALA A 72 8.15 -1.72 14.74
CA ALA A 72 7.51 -0.68 13.94
C ALA A 72 5.98 -0.81 13.90
N ALA A 73 5.45 -2.03 13.87
CA ALA A 73 4.00 -2.29 13.97
C ALA A 73 3.43 -1.92 15.34
N ALA A 74 4.22 -2.06 16.40
CA ALA A 74 3.90 -1.62 17.76
C ALA A 74 4.05 -0.09 17.97
N GLY A 75 4.64 0.63 17.00
CA GLY A 75 4.91 2.07 17.09
C GLY A 75 6.20 2.43 17.84
N GLU A 76 7.05 1.46 18.18
CA GLU A 76 8.33 1.66 18.86
C GLU A 76 9.46 2.09 17.91
N GLU A 77 9.31 1.79 16.62
CA GLU A 77 10.28 2.13 15.58
C GLU A 77 9.60 2.91 14.45
N LYS A 78 10.30 3.90 13.89
CA LYS A 78 9.75 4.73 12.82
C LYS A 78 10.01 4.10 11.46
N ILE A 79 8.97 4.03 10.64
CA ILE A 79 9.04 3.78 9.21
C ILE A 79 8.65 5.07 8.49
N HIS A 80 9.48 5.51 7.53
CA HIS A 80 9.27 6.74 6.75
C HIS A 80 8.15 6.60 5.71
N ALA A 81 6.93 6.32 6.17
CA ALA A 81 5.78 5.99 5.32
C ALA A 81 5.15 7.22 4.64
N ASP A 82 5.68 8.42 4.89
CA ASP A 82 5.27 9.71 4.29
C ASP A 82 5.36 9.74 2.76
N THR A 83 6.21 8.89 2.18
CA THR A 83 6.35 8.75 0.73
C THR A 83 5.41 7.73 0.09
N LEU A 84 4.64 7.00 0.89
CA LEU A 84 3.71 5.98 0.44
C LEU A 84 2.29 6.50 0.43
N TYR A 85 1.52 6.02 -0.54
CA TYR A 85 0.08 6.23 -0.57
C TYR A 85 -0.65 4.96 -0.10
N PRO A 86 -1.89 5.09 0.45
CA PRO A 86 -2.69 3.94 0.86
C PRO A 86 -2.78 2.85 -0.21
N TYR A 87 -2.89 3.26 -1.47
CA TYR A 87 -3.01 2.35 -2.60
C TYR A 87 -1.74 1.59 -2.93
N ASP A 88 -0.55 2.12 -2.61
CA ASP A 88 0.71 1.41 -2.84
C ASP A 88 0.80 0.18 -1.92
N ILE A 89 0.25 0.29 -0.70
CA ILE A 89 0.17 -0.80 0.29
C ILE A 89 -0.95 -1.77 -0.07
N VAL A 90 -2.16 -1.27 -0.35
CA VAL A 90 -3.34 -2.10 -0.66
C VAL A 90 -3.12 -2.92 -1.93
N GLU A 91 -2.41 -2.40 -2.93
CA GLU A 91 -2.01 -3.17 -4.12
C GLU A 91 -1.20 -4.43 -3.76
N LYS A 92 -0.44 -4.39 -2.65
CA LYS A 92 0.36 -5.53 -2.18
C LYS A 92 -0.41 -6.46 -1.24
N VAL A 93 -1.36 -5.92 -0.47
CA VAL A 93 -2.24 -6.71 0.41
C VAL A 93 -3.33 -7.44 -0.37
N MET A 94 -3.82 -6.83 -1.45
CA MET A 94 -4.89 -7.36 -2.30
C MET A 94 -4.36 -7.67 -3.71
N PRO A 95 -3.45 -8.66 -3.86
CA PRO A 95 -2.95 -9.04 -5.16
C PRO A 95 -4.07 -9.64 -6.01
N ARG A 96 -3.96 -9.45 -7.33
CA ARG A 96 -4.86 -10.14 -8.27
C ARG A 96 -4.65 -11.65 -8.20
N TYR A 97 -5.77 -12.36 -8.18
CA TYR A 97 -5.79 -13.80 -8.40
C TYR A 97 -5.63 -14.10 -9.91
N PRO A 98 -5.11 -15.28 -10.30
CA PRO A 98 -5.17 -15.74 -11.69
C PRO A 98 -6.59 -15.59 -12.25
N GLY A 99 -6.73 -14.95 -13.42
CA GLY A 99 -8.03 -14.64 -14.02
C GLY A 99 -8.57 -13.23 -13.74
N PHE A 100 -7.72 -12.30 -13.29
CA PHE A 100 -8.01 -10.87 -13.10
C PHE A 100 -8.99 -10.49 -11.99
N ARG A 101 -9.47 -11.47 -11.22
CA ARG A 101 -10.42 -11.27 -10.12
C ARG A 101 -9.72 -10.93 -8.82
N VAL A 102 -10.39 -10.12 -8.02
CA VAL A 102 -10.04 -9.91 -6.62
C VAL A 102 -10.83 -10.88 -5.75
N SER A 103 -10.18 -11.48 -4.77
CA SER A 103 -10.79 -12.39 -3.81
C SER A 103 -10.23 -12.14 -2.42
N SER A 104 -11.09 -12.21 -1.40
CA SER A 104 -10.66 -12.20 0.00
C SER A 104 -9.67 -13.35 0.29
N ALA A 105 -9.80 -14.49 -0.39
CA ALA A 105 -8.86 -15.61 -0.24
C ALA A 105 -7.43 -15.27 -0.73
N ALA A 106 -7.24 -14.19 -1.51
CA ALA A 106 -5.93 -13.76 -2.00
C ALA A 106 -5.26 -12.71 -1.12
N VAL A 107 -5.94 -12.24 -0.05
CA VAL A 107 -5.42 -11.19 0.82
C VAL A 107 -4.19 -11.68 1.56
N ILE A 108 -3.11 -10.90 1.48
CA ILE A 108 -1.83 -11.21 2.12
C ILE A 108 -1.74 -10.43 3.42
N GLU A 109 -1.55 -11.17 4.52
CA GLU A 109 -1.12 -10.59 5.79
C GLU A 109 0.41 -10.51 5.81
N ASP A 110 0.93 -9.28 5.88
CA ASP A 110 2.37 -8.98 5.86
C ASP A 110 2.64 -7.90 6.92
N PRO A 111 3.36 -8.23 8.02
CA PRO A 111 3.65 -7.29 9.10
C PRO A 111 4.32 -6.01 8.62
N ALA A 112 5.09 -6.05 7.53
CA ALA A 112 5.76 -4.87 7.00
C ALA A 112 4.78 -3.92 6.30
N LEU A 113 3.77 -4.47 5.62
CA LEU A 113 2.69 -3.67 5.03
C LEU A 113 1.79 -3.08 6.11
N GLU A 114 1.50 -3.85 7.16
CA GLU A 114 0.74 -3.38 8.33
C GLU A 114 1.47 -2.23 9.05
N ALA A 115 2.78 -2.39 9.33
CA ALA A 115 3.57 -1.34 9.96
C ALA A 115 3.61 -0.06 9.11
N GLN A 116 3.75 -0.19 7.80
CA GLN A 116 3.67 0.95 6.87
C GLN A 116 2.29 1.61 6.88
N TRP A 117 1.20 0.83 6.93
CA TRP A 117 -0.17 1.34 6.96
C TRP A 117 -0.48 2.14 8.23
N ARG A 118 -0.07 1.62 9.39
CA ARG A 118 -0.26 2.27 10.69
C ARG A 118 0.48 3.60 10.78
N GLN A 119 1.65 3.70 10.13
CA GLN A 119 2.48 4.90 10.15
C GLN A 119 2.25 5.84 8.94
N LEU A 120 1.24 5.56 8.10
CA LEU A 120 0.83 6.54 7.08
C LEU A 120 0.42 7.86 7.76
N PRO A 121 0.80 9.02 7.19
CA PRO A 121 0.34 10.30 7.69
C PRO A 121 -1.18 10.32 7.76
N ASP A 122 -1.74 11.06 8.72
CA ASP A 122 -3.17 11.31 8.78
C ASP A 122 -3.52 12.53 7.93
N TYR A 123 -4.37 12.31 6.92
CA TYR A 123 -4.86 13.33 6.00
C TYR A 123 -6.32 13.71 6.28
N VAL A 124 -6.95 13.12 7.30
CA VAL A 124 -8.34 13.40 7.67
C VAL A 124 -8.39 14.58 8.63
N GLU A 125 -9.23 15.57 8.33
CA GLU A 125 -9.41 16.72 9.23
C GLU A 125 -10.14 16.29 10.52
N PRO A 126 -9.72 16.76 11.70
CA PRO A 126 -10.41 16.48 12.95
C PRO A 126 -11.90 16.88 12.88
N GLY A 127 -12.78 15.97 13.28
CA GLY A 127 -14.24 16.18 13.21
C GLY A 127 -14.89 15.80 11.89
N THR A 128 -14.13 15.27 10.92
CA THR A 128 -14.72 14.67 9.71
C THR A 128 -15.64 13.50 10.09
N ASN A 129 -16.86 13.52 9.56
CA ASN A 129 -17.84 12.44 9.63
C ASN A 129 -18.45 12.26 8.24
N ALA A 130 -17.73 11.60 7.34
CA ALA A 130 -18.09 11.45 5.94
C ALA A 130 -18.23 9.98 5.53
N LEU A 131 -19.22 9.65 4.69
CA LEU A 131 -19.33 8.33 4.10
C LEU A 131 -18.58 8.31 2.75
N VAL A 132 -17.48 7.55 2.70
CA VAL A 132 -16.68 7.41 1.47
C VAL A 132 -17.38 6.47 0.50
N ILE A 133 -17.39 6.81 -0.79
CA ILE A 133 -17.94 5.96 -1.86
C ILE A 133 -16.81 5.50 -2.76
N ALA A 134 -16.60 4.19 -2.87
CA ALA A 134 -15.54 3.56 -3.64
C ALA A 134 -16.11 2.92 -4.91
N ASP A 135 -15.62 3.34 -6.09
CA ASP A 135 -15.92 2.66 -7.35
C ASP A 135 -15.18 1.32 -7.42
N THR A 136 -15.93 0.23 -7.55
CA THR A 136 -15.43 -1.15 -7.66
C THR A 136 -15.96 -1.82 -8.93
N SER A 137 -16.31 -1.02 -9.94
CA SER A 137 -16.75 -1.48 -11.27
C SER A 137 -15.62 -2.14 -12.07
N GLY A 138 -15.99 -2.84 -13.14
CA GLY A 138 -15.04 -3.59 -13.97
C GLY A 138 -13.92 -2.72 -14.56
N SER A 139 -14.16 -1.43 -14.84
CA SER A 139 -13.14 -0.50 -15.35
C SER A 139 -12.05 -0.17 -14.34
N MET A 140 -12.31 -0.39 -13.04
CA MET A 140 -11.33 -0.12 -11.99
C MET A 140 -10.24 -1.18 -11.92
N SER A 141 -10.27 -2.20 -12.77
CA SER A 141 -9.35 -3.33 -12.75
C SER A 141 -7.86 -2.95 -12.61
N GLY A 142 -7.19 -3.51 -11.59
CA GLY A 142 -5.75 -3.31 -11.35
C GLY A 142 -5.47 -2.22 -10.34
N ARG A 143 -4.50 -1.34 -10.65
CA ARG A 143 -4.12 -0.22 -9.77
C ARG A 143 -5.29 0.73 -9.45
N PRO A 144 -6.22 1.05 -10.37
CA PRO A 144 -7.36 1.92 -10.03
C PRO A 144 -8.23 1.35 -8.91
N LEU A 145 -8.44 0.03 -8.86
CA LEU A 145 -9.22 -0.63 -7.81
C LEU A 145 -8.47 -0.57 -6.48
N ALA A 146 -7.16 -0.82 -6.48
CA ALA A 146 -6.32 -0.64 -5.29
C ALA A 146 -6.36 0.81 -4.80
N SER A 147 -6.44 1.78 -5.73
CA SER A 147 -6.63 3.20 -5.40
C SER A 147 -7.99 3.51 -4.79
N SER A 148 -9.07 3.05 -5.42
CA SER A 148 -10.44 3.24 -4.93
C SER A 148 -10.66 2.62 -3.56
N VAL A 149 -10.34 1.32 -3.42
CA VAL A 149 -10.49 0.59 -2.17
C VAL A 149 -9.50 1.08 -1.13
N GLY A 150 -8.24 1.33 -1.51
CA GLY A 150 -7.22 1.75 -0.56
C GLY A 150 -7.50 3.12 0.06
N LEU A 151 -7.99 4.08 -0.73
CA LEU A 151 -8.44 5.37 -0.19
C LEU A 151 -9.71 5.19 0.66
N ALA A 152 -10.67 4.39 0.23
CA ALA A 152 -11.90 4.17 0.98
C ALA A 152 -11.65 3.53 2.35
N VAL A 153 -10.80 2.51 2.42
CA VAL A 153 -10.40 1.87 3.67
C VAL A 153 -9.65 2.86 4.56
N TYR A 154 -8.70 3.61 3.98
CA TYR A 154 -7.90 4.59 4.71
C TYR A 154 -8.76 5.67 5.38
N PHE A 155 -9.67 6.29 4.61
CA PHE A 155 -10.56 7.33 5.13
C PHE A 155 -11.59 6.75 6.08
N ALA A 156 -12.21 5.60 5.77
CA ALA A 156 -13.19 4.98 6.66
C ALA A 156 -12.61 4.64 8.04
N GLU A 157 -11.38 4.12 8.08
CA GLU A 157 -10.68 3.80 9.33
C GLU A 157 -10.32 5.04 10.15
N ARG A 158 -9.95 6.14 9.50
CA ARG A 158 -9.56 7.41 10.16
C ARG A 158 -10.71 8.38 10.38
N ASN A 159 -11.89 8.06 9.86
CA ASN A 159 -13.12 8.82 10.07
C ASN A 159 -13.58 8.75 11.52
N HIS A 160 -14.41 9.69 11.95
CA HIS A 160 -14.99 9.69 13.29
C HIS A 160 -16.52 9.67 13.24
N GLY A 161 -17.16 9.30 14.35
CA GLY A 161 -18.61 9.33 14.48
C GLY A 161 -19.32 8.15 13.82
N ALA A 162 -20.51 8.41 13.26
CA ALA A 162 -21.44 7.38 12.81
C ALA A 162 -20.92 6.57 11.60
N TYR A 163 -20.00 7.13 10.82
CA TYR A 163 -19.42 6.48 9.64
C TYR A 163 -17.99 5.97 9.88
N HIS A 164 -17.54 5.86 11.14
CA HIS A 164 -16.26 5.23 11.46
C HIS A 164 -16.27 3.76 11.03
N ASN A 165 -15.20 3.32 10.35
CA ASN A 165 -15.06 2.00 9.74
C ASN A 165 -16.14 1.67 8.69
N MET A 166 -16.77 2.67 8.07
CA MET A 166 -17.78 2.47 7.05
C MET A 166 -17.40 3.16 5.73
N PHE A 167 -17.56 2.42 4.62
CA PHE A 167 -17.56 3.01 3.28
C PHE A 167 -18.64 2.34 2.43
N MET A 168 -19.05 2.96 1.35
CA MET A 168 -19.95 2.39 0.37
C MET A 168 -19.15 1.90 -0.83
N SER A 169 -19.21 0.61 -1.15
CA SER A 169 -18.72 0.12 -2.44
C SER A 169 -19.79 0.28 -3.50
N PHE A 170 -19.38 0.62 -4.70
CA PHE A 170 -20.28 0.95 -5.78
C PHE A 170 -19.83 0.32 -7.11
N SER A 171 -20.69 -0.56 -7.64
CA SER A 171 -20.62 -1.13 -9.00
C SER A 171 -22.04 -1.16 -9.60
N GLY A 172 -22.62 -2.35 -9.87
CA GLY A 172 -24.01 -2.56 -10.29
C GLY A 172 -25.01 -2.38 -9.16
N THR A 173 -24.59 -2.74 -7.96
CA THR A 173 -25.32 -2.54 -6.70
C THR A 173 -24.43 -1.78 -5.73
N SER A 174 -25.01 -0.81 -5.04
CA SER A 174 -24.31 -0.09 -3.97
C SER A 174 -24.50 -0.85 -2.66
N ARG A 175 -23.43 -1.03 -1.89
CA ARG A 175 -23.48 -1.71 -0.59
C ARG A 175 -22.60 -0.98 0.41
N ILE A 176 -23.13 -0.77 1.62
CA ILE A 176 -22.34 -0.32 2.75
C ILE A 176 -21.47 -1.48 3.23
N GLN A 177 -20.16 -1.23 3.28
CA GLN A 177 -19.13 -2.13 3.76
C GLN A 177 -18.71 -1.66 5.15
N MET A 178 -18.66 -2.60 6.10
CA MET A 178 -18.18 -2.35 7.46
C MET A 178 -16.83 -3.03 7.62
N LEU A 179 -15.79 -2.25 7.88
CA LEU A 179 -14.45 -2.75 8.14
C LEU A 179 -14.43 -3.41 9.52
N ARG A 180 -13.96 -4.66 9.58
CA ARG A 180 -13.83 -5.43 10.82
C ARG A 180 -12.42 -6.00 10.96
N GLY A 181 -11.93 -6.04 12.19
CA GLY A 181 -10.60 -6.53 12.53
C GLY A 181 -9.61 -5.41 12.85
N GLU A 182 -8.45 -5.80 13.32
CA GLU A 182 -7.40 -4.90 13.80
C GLU A 182 -6.42 -4.57 12.67
N THR A 183 -6.02 -5.58 11.89
CA THR A 183 -5.05 -5.43 10.81
C THR A 183 -5.71 -5.01 9.50
N LEU A 184 -4.95 -4.35 8.62
CA LEU A 184 -5.38 -4.00 7.28
C LEU A 184 -5.87 -5.22 6.49
N ALA A 185 -5.18 -6.35 6.62
CA ALA A 185 -5.56 -7.60 5.98
C ALA A 185 -6.93 -8.10 6.46
N GLN A 186 -7.18 -8.08 7.78
CA GLN A 186 -8.48 -8.43 8.34
C GLN A 186 -9.59 -7.49 7.87
N LYS A 187 -9.32 -6.17 7.87
CA LYS A 187 -10.25 -5.15 7.38
C LYS A 187 -10.62 -5.40 5.92
N ILE A 188 -9.63 -5.65 5.05
CA ILE A 188 -9.89 -5.96 3.64
C ILE A 188 -10.64 -7.28 3.48
N ASN A 189 -10.32 -8.31 4.27
CA ASN A 189 -11.02 -9.59 4.26
C ASN A 189 -12.48 -9.51 4.70
N SER A 190 -12.82 -8.54 5.54
CA SER A 190 -14.20 -8.30 5.96
C SER A 190 -15.09 -7.69 4.87
N ILE A 191 -14.49 -7.14 3.81
CA ILE A 191 -15.21 -6.50 2.72
C ILE A 191 -15.89 -7.56 1.86
N ASN A 192 -17.17 -7.35 1.59
CA ASN A 192 -17.91 -8.20 0.67
C ASN A 192 -17.65 -7.76 -0.78
N MET A 193 -16.89 -8.58 -1.51
CA MET A 193 -16.48 -8.34 -2.90
C MET A 193 -17.37 -9.05 -3.94
N SER A 194 -18.49 -9.68 -3.54
CA SER A 194 -19.32 -10.53 -4.40
C SER A 194 -19.87 -9.83 -5.65
N ASP A 195 -20.13 -8.52 -5.52
CA ASP A 195 -20.83 -7.72 -6.52
C ASP A 195 -19.87 -6.83 -7.32
N TRP A 196 -18.56 -6.95 -7.08
CA TRP A 196 -17.55 -6.16 -7.78
C TRP A 196 -17.44 -6.58 -9.24
N GLU A 197 -16.86 -5.72 -10.08
CA GLU A 197 -16.70 -5.95 -11.53
C GLU A 197 -18.00 -5.87 -12.37
N ASN A 198 -19.11 -5.45 -11.77
CA ASN A 198 -20.38 -5.17 -12.47
C ASN A 198 -20.47 -3.71 -13.01
N ASN A 199 -21.51 -3.43 -13.80
CA ASN A 199 -21.76 -2.12 -14.45
C ASN A 199 -22.01 -0.98 -13.45
N THR A 200 -21.56 0.24 -13.71
CA THR A 200 -21.68 1.42 -12.82
C THR A 200 -23.13 2.01 -12.77
N ASN A 201 -23.78 2.10 -11.59
CA ASN A 201 -25.07 2.84 -11.39
C ASN A 201 -25.12 3.89 -10.23
N LEU A 202 -24.62 5.12 -10.44
CA LEU A 202 -24.46 6.13 -9.37
C LEU A 202 -25.79 6.51 -8.70
N GLN A 203 -26.90 6.41 -9.44
CA GLN A 203 -28.24 6.73 -8.92
C GLN A 203 -28.68 5.76 -7.80
N ALA A 204 -28.20 4.52 -7.83
CA ALA A 204 -28.46 3.56 -6.76
C ALA A 204 -27.74 3.93 -5.45
N ALA A 205 -26.52 4.47 -5.53
CA ALA A 205 -25.74 4.88 -4.36
C ALA A 205 -26.45 6.00 -3.59
N PHE A 206 -26.88 7.06 -4.30
CA PHE A 206 -27.61 8.17 -3.68
C PHE A 206 -28.94 7.74 -3.06
N LYS A 207 -29.70 6.84 -3.69
CA LYS A 207 -30.95 6.30 -3.11
C LYS A 207 -30.72 5.51 -1.83
N HIS A 208 -29.53 4.93 -1.64
CA HIS A 208 -29.20 4.17 -0.43
C HIS A 208 -28.80 5.05 0.75
N VAL A 209 -28.22 6.23 0.49
CA VAL A 209 -27.86 7.22 1.52
C VAL A 209 -29.07 8.04 1.99
N LEU A 210 -30.05 8.26 1.12
CA LEU A 210 -31.22 9.12 1.38
C LEU A 210 -32.42 8.40 2.05
N ARG A 211 -32.25 7.15 2.50
CA ARG A 211 -33.24 6.40 3.28
C ARG A 211 -32.80 6.29 4.73
#